data_AF-A0A972J391-F1
#
_entry.id   AF-A0A972J391-F1
#
_cell.length_a   1.000
_cell.length_b   1.000
_cell.length_c   1.000
_cell.angle_alpha   90.00
_cell.angle_beta   90.00
_cell.angle_gamma   90.00
#
_symmetry.space_group_name_H-M   'P 1'
#
loop_
_entity.id
_entity.type
_entity.pdbx_description
1 polymer ?
#
loop_
_entity_poly.entity_id
_entity_poly.type
_entity_poly.pdbx_seq_one_letter_code
_entity_poly.pdbx_strand_id
1 'polypeptide(L)'
;MHLTDCFMELVAYVVYFRKNAASRQPSFEQVRADIHRLLSQSDALAAKGMFPREEYEQAHFAVCAWVDETLLASPWEHRVLWQREQLQRVYYNTTEAGEEFFERLNRLGMHQRDV
;
A
#
# COMPACT_ATOMS: atom_id res chain seq x y z
N MET A 1 -13.09 13.41 7.86
CA MET A 1 -11.89 12.61 7.53
C MET A 1 -12.41 11.33 6.91
N HIS A 2 -12.02 11.05 5.68
CA HIS A 2 -12.34 9.82 4.96
C HIS A 2 -11.22 8.80 5.16
N LEU A 3 -11.51 7.52 4.99
CA LEU A 3 -10.51 6.45 5.11
C LEU A 3 -9.32 6.67 4.16
N THR A 4 -9.57 7.29 3.00
CA THR A 4 -8.55 7.70 2.03
C THR A 4 -7.53 8.68 2.58
N ASP A 5 -7.92 9.52 3.56
CA ASP A 5 -7.04 10.53 4.13
C ASP A 5 -5.88 9.87 4.91
N CYS A 6 -6.08 8.66 5.46
CA CYS A 6 -5.04 7.90 6.14
C CYS A 6 -3.87 7.52 5.22
N PHE A 7 -4.15 7.31 3.93
CA PHE A 7 -3.19 6.79 2.97
C PHE A 7 -2.71 7.85 1.97
N MET A 8 -3.25 9.06 2.01
CA MET A 8 -3.03 10.07 0.98
C MET A 8 -1.55 10.45 0.83
N GLU A 9 -0.81 10.58 1.93
CA GLU A 9 0.63 10.86 1.89
C GLU A 9 1.42 9.72 1.25
N LEU A 10 1.08 8.47 1.55
CA LEU A 10 1.69 7.29 0.94
C LEU A 10 1.39 7.21 -0.55
N VAL A 11 0.13 7.42 -0.94
CA VAL A 11 -0.28 7.43 -2.34
C VAL A 11 0.46 8.53 -3.10
N ALA A 12 0.56 9.74 -2.52
CA ALA A 12 1.29 10.85 -3.14
C ALA A 12 2.78 10.52 -3.32
N TYR A 13 3.43 9.94 -2.29
CA TYR A 13 4.81 9.49 -2.35
C TYR A 13 5.03 8.47 -3.48
N VAL A 14 4.20 7.43 -3.55
CA VAL A 14 4.34 6.34 -4.53
C VAL A 14 4.07 6.82 -5.95
N VAL A 15 3.08 7.69 -6.16
CA VAL A 15 2.82 8.31 -7.47
C VAL A 15 4.00 9.21 -7.90
N TYR A 16 4.54 10.00 -6.97
CA TYR A 16 5.70 10.84 -7.24
C TYR A 16 6.94 10.00 -7.56
N PHE A 17 7.20 8.95 -6.77
CA PHE A 17 8.26 7.98 -7.00
C PHE A 17 8.12 7.39 -8.41
N ARG A 18 6.96 6.83 -8.77
CA ARG A 18 6.72 6.21 -10.08
C ARG A 18 7.02 7.16 -11.24
N LYS A 19 6.61 8.42 -11.12
CA LYS A 19 6.85 9.46 -12.14
C LYS A 19 8.34 9.76 -12.34
N ASN A 20 9.15 9.61 -11.29
CA ASN A 20 10.57 9.99 -11.28
C ASN A 20 11.53 8.79 -11.24
N ALA A 21 11.01 7.56 -11.19
CA ALA A 21 11.81 6.35 -10.98
C ALA A 21 12.91 6.18 -12.03
N ALA A 22 12.63 6.52 -13.29
CA ALA A 22 13.58 6.40 -14.39
C ALA A 22 14.80 7.33 -14.28
N SER A 23 14.65 8.50 -13.64
CA SER A 23 15.70 9.53 -13.61
C SER A 23 16.37 9.68 -12.25
N ARG A 24 15.64 9.47 -11.15
CA ARG A 24 16.17 9.72 -9.80
C ARG A 24 16.80 8.51 -9.14
N GLN A 25 16.35 7.30 -9.47
CA GLN A 25 16.86 6.03 -8.92
C GLN A 25 17.25 6.11 -7.43
N PRO A 26 16.31 6.48 -6.52
CA PRO A 26 16.63 6.58 -5.09
C PRO A 26 17.07 5.22 -4.53
N SER A 27 17.85 5.23 -3.45
CA SER A 27 18.35 3.97 -2.88
C SER A 27 17.21 3.10 -2.33
N PHE A 28 17.45 1.79 -2.30
CA PHE A 28 16.51 0.83 -1.72
C PHE A 28 16.12 1.18 -0.28
N GLU A 29 17.11 1.51 0.56
CA GLU A 29 16.93 1.82 1.98
C GLU A 29 16.06 3.06 2.17
N GLN A 30 16.25 4.09 1.33
CA GLN A 30 15.46 5.31 1.40
C GLN A 30 13.99 5.00 1.10
N VAL A 31 13.70 4.31 0.00
CA VAL A 31 12.33 3.99 -0.42
C VAL A 31 11.64 3.11 0.61
N ARG A 32 12.33 2.09 1.12
CA ARG A 32 11.83 1.22 2.19
C ARG A 32 11.52 2.00 3.46
N ALA A 33 12.45 2.83 3.93
CA ALA A 33 12.26 3.61 5.14
C ALA A 33 11.09 4.60 5.03
N ASP A 34 10.97 5.29 3.89
CA ASP A 34 9.89 6.25 3.64
C ASP A 34 8.52 5.56 3.61
N ILE A 35 8.39 4.44 2.89
CA ILE A 35 7.13 3.69 2.80
C ILE A 35 6.72 3.16 4.18
N HIS A 36 7.63 2.53 4.94
CA HIS A 36 7.30 2.03 6.28
C HIS A 36 6.95 3.14 7.26
N ARG A 37 7.61 4.30 7.16
CA ARG A 37 7.27 5.47 7.97
C ARG A 37 5.87 5.96 7.65
N LEU A 38 5.52 6.08 6.37
CA LEU A 38 4.19 6.53 5.92
C LEU A 38 3.08 5.55 6.30
N LEU A 39 3.34 4.23 6.23
CA LEU A 39 2.42 3.21 6.73
C LEU A 39 2.23 3.31 8.25
N SER A 40 3.31 3.49 9.00
CA SER A 40 3.24 3.66 10.45
C SER A 40 2.44 4.92 10.84
N GLN A 41 2.54 5.99 10.05
CA GLN A 41 1.72 7.20 10.22
C GLN A 41 0.25 6.93 9.93
N SER A 42 -0.07 6.16 8.88
CA SER A 42 -1.43 5.70 8.59
C SER A 42 -2.01 4.88 9.75
N ASP A 43 -1.23 3.94 10.31
CA ASP A 43 -1.66 3.12 11.45
C ASP A 43 -1.96 3.97 12.68
N ALA A 44 -1.14 4.99 12.95
CA ALA A 44 -1.36 5.93 14.04
C ALA A 44 -2.62 6.78 13.83
N LEU A 45 -3.00 7.09 12.59
CA LEU A 45 -4.27 7.77 12.28
C LEU A 45 -5.46 6.85 12.51
N ALA A 46 -5.36 5.58 12.11
CA ALA A 46 -6.41 4.58 12.33
C ALA A 46 -6.62 4.30 13.83
N ALA A 47 -5.55 4.26 14.62
CA ALA A 47 -5.59 4.06 16.06
C ALA A 47 -6.37 5.14 16.83
N LYS A 48 -6.67 6.28 16.21
CA LYS A 48 -7.55 7.32 16.78
C LYS A 48 -9.03 6.89 16.81
N GLY A 49 -9.37 5.72 16.28
CA GLY A 49 -10.69 5.12 16.38
C GLY A 49 -11.74 5.76 15.47
N MET A 50 -11.31 6.41 14.38
CA MET A 50 -12.21 7.12 13.47
C MET A 50 -12.91 6.21 12.45
N PHE A 51 -12.42 4.98 12.27
CA PHE A 51 -12.97 3.99 11.34
C PHE A 51 -13.03 2.61 12.01
N PRO A 52 -13.96 1.74 11.58
CA PRO A 52 -13.91 0.33 11.95
C PRO A 52 -12.57 -0.28 11.56
N ARG A 53 -12.00 -1.07 12.47
CA ARG A 53 -10.69 -1.69 12.27
C ARG A 53 -10.65 -2.55 11.01
N GLU A 54 -11.72 -3.29 10.73
CA GLU A 54 -11.83 -4.14 9.55
C GLU A 54 -11.78 -3.33 8.24
N GLU A 55 -12.50 -2.20 8.16
CA GLU A 55 -12.45 -1.33 6.99
C GLU A 55 -11.04 -0.77 6.75
N TYR A 56 -10.36 -0.37 7.83
CA TYR A 56 -8.97 0.06 7.73
C TYR A 56 -8.04 -1.06 7.29
N GLU A 57 -8.18 -2.27 7.83
CA GLU A 57 -7.35 -3.42 7.47
C GLU A 57 -7.54 -3.83 5.99
N GLN A 58 -8.76 -3.73 5.46
CA GLN A 58 -9.03 -3.96 4.04
C GLN A 58 -8.36 -2.89 3.15
N ALA A 59 -8.47 -1.62 3.54
CA ALA A 59 -7.81 -0.53 2.80
C ALA A 59 -6.28 -0.63 2.89
N HIS A 60 -5.73 -0.94 4.06
CA HIS A 60 -4.30 -1.12 4.26
C HIS A 60 -3.76 -2.24 3.38
N PHE A 61 -4.47 -3.38 3.31
CA PHE A 61 -4.10 -4.49 2.42
C PHE A 61 -4.08 -4.04 0.96
N ALA A 62 -5.16 -3.38 0.53
CA ALA A 62 -5.31 -2.89 -0.83
C ALA A 62 -4.18 -1.92 -1.23
N VAL A 63 -3.82 -1.00 -0.33
CA VAL A 63 -2.73 -0.05 -0.56
C VAL A 63 -1.38 -0.76 -0.59
N CYS A 64 -1.09 -1.69 0.33
CA CYS A 64 0.15 -2.46 0.29
C CYS A 64 0.34 -3.23 -1.02
N ALA A 65 -0.69 -3.95 -1.48
CA ALA A 65 -0.68 -4.68 -2.74
C ALA A 65 -0.43 -3.73 -3.94
N TRP A 66 -1.09 -2.57 -3.95
CA TRP A 66 -0.90 -1.57 -4.99
C TRP A 66 0.49 -0.93 -4.99
N VAL A 67 1.07 -0.65 -3.81
CA VAL A 67 2.43 -0.12 -3.68
C VAL A 67 3.44 -1.11 -4.21
N ASP A 68 3.32 -2.38 -3.84
CA ASP A 68 4.21 -3.44 -4.32
C ASP A 68 4.18 -3.55 -5.84
N GLU A 69 3.00 -3.66 -6.43
CA GLU A 69 2.84 -3.74 -7.88
C GLU A 69 3.38 -2.47 -8.58
N THR A 70 3.12 -1.30 -8.01
CA THR A 70 3.57 -0.02 -8.57
C THR A 70 5.10 0.08 -8.60
N LEU A 71 5.78 -0.34 -7.53
CA LEU A 71 7.25 -0.34 -7.46
C LEU A 71 7.84 -1.39 -8.40
N LEU A 72 7.26 -2.60 -8.45
CA LEU A 72 7.71 -3.68 -9.34
C LEU A 72 7.53 -3.36 -10.82
N ALA A 73 6.43 -2.72 -11.19
CA ALA A 73 6.16 -2.31 -12.57
C ALA A 73 6.98 -1.07 -13.01
N SER A 74 7.71 -0.43 -12.10
CA SER A 74 8.50 0.77 -12.39
C SER A 74 9.86 0.44 -13.04
N PRO A 75 10.51 1.43 -13.69
CA PRO A 75 11.89 1.30 -14.18
C PRO A 75 12.95 1.45 -13.06
N TRP A 76 12.56 1.32 -11.79
CA TRP A 76 13.49 1.44 -10.66
C TRP A 76 14.48 0.28 -10.61
N GLU A 77 15.77 0.59 -10.46
CA GLU A 77 16.86 -0.39 -10.47
C GLU A 77 16.77 -1.40 -9.33
N HIS A 78 16.25 -0.99 -8.17
CA HIS A 78 16.17 -1.85 -6.99
C HIS A 78 14.86 -2.64 -6.86
N ARG A 79 14.00 -2.67 -7.90
CA ARG A 79 12.72 -3.41 -7.86
C ARG A 79 12.89 -4.91 -7.54
N VAL A 80 14.01 -5.54 -7.92
CA VAL A 80 14.30 -6.94 -7.60
C VAL A 80 14.61 -7.13 -6.11
N LEU A 81 15.23 -6.14 -5.46
CA LEU A 81 15.39 -6.13 -4.01
C LEU A 81 14.03 -5.95 -3.34
N TRP A 82 13.20 -5.05 -3.86
CA TRP A 82 11.83 -4.87 -3.39
C TRP A 82 11.00 -6.14 -3.46
N GLN A 83 11.13 -6.93 -4.53
CA GLN A 83 10.44 -8.22 -4.68
C GLN A 83 10.68 -9.18 -3.50
N ARG A 84 11.80 -9.08 -2.80
CA ARG A 84 12.11 -9.94 -1.64
C ARG A 84 11.49 -9.44 -0.34
N GLU A 85 11.22 -8.14 -0.27
CA GLU A 85 10.80 -7.38 0.91
C GLU A 85 9.42 -6.71 0.71
N GLN A 86 8.59 -7.28 -0.18
CA GLN A 86 7.27 -6.73 -0.52
C GLN A 86 6.38 -6.61 0.73
N LEU A 87 5.57 -5.56 0.75
CA LEU A 87 4.64 -5.27 1.84
C LEU A 87 3.62 -6.41 2.02
N GLN A 88 3.15 -7.02 0.92
CA GLN A 88 2.27 -8.20 0.97
C GLN A 88 2.86 -9.35 1.78
N ARG A 89 4.19 -9.56 1.70
CA ARG A 89 4.87 -10.59 2.48
C ARG A 89 5.09 -10.14 3.91
N VAL A 90 5.58 -8.92 4.10
CA VAL A 90 5.94 -8.39 5.43
C VAL A 90 4.73 -8.24 6.34
N TYR A 91 3.61 -7.72 5.84
CA TYR A 91 2.42 -7.43 6.65
C TYR A 91 1.39 -8.54 6.65
N TYR A 92 1.31 -9.34 5.58
CA TYR A 92 0.22 -10.31 5.38
C TYR A 92 0.68 -11.73 5.10
N ASN A 93 2.00 -11.97 5.03
CA ASN A 93 2.57 -13.27 4.73
C ASN A 93 1.98 -13.94 3.46
N THR A 94 1.68 -13.12 2.44
CA THR A 94 1.15 -13.59 1.14
C THR A 94 2.06 -13.17 -0.01
N THR A 95 2.00 -13.92 -1.10
CA THR A 95 2.62 -13.58 -2.40
C THR A 95 1.59 -13.38 -3.50
N GLU A 96 0.31 -13.53 -3.18
CA GLU A 96 -0.82 -13.55 -4.12
C GLU A 96 -1.72 -12.32 -3.93
N ALA A 97 -1.18 -11.22 -3.39
CA ALA A 97 -2.01 -10.06 -3.04
C ALA A 97 -2.70 -9.41 -4.25
N GLY A 98 -2.17 -9.59 -5.46
CA GLY A 98 -2.82 -9.16 -6.69
C GLY A 98 -4.17 -9.85 -6.93
N GLU A 99 -4.28 -11.16 -6.69
CA GLU A 99 -5.53 -11.92 -6.82
C GLU A 99 -6.43 -11.67 -5.61
N GLU A 100 -5.85 -11.76 -4.41
CA GLU A 100 -6.55 -11.57 -3.13
C GLU A 100 -7.17 -10.17 -3.02
N PHE A 101 -6.56 -9.14 -3.62
CA PHE A 101 -7.14 -7.80 -3.74
C PHE A 101 -8.54 -7.84 -4.34
N PHE A 102 -8.71 -8.52 -5.47
CA PHE A 102 -10.00 -8.58 -6.17
C PHE A 102 -11.00 -9.46 -5.40
N GLU A 103 -10.54 -10.52 -4.75
CA GLU A 103 -11.40 -11.32 -3.86
C GLU A 103 -11.96 -10.47 -2.70
N ARG A 104 -11.10 -9.71 -2.04
CA ARG A 104 -11.50 -8.79 -0.95
C ARG A 104 -12.42 -7.70 -1.46
N LEU A 105 -12.13 -7.11 -2.62
CA LEU A 105 -12.97 -6.11 -3.27
C LEU A 105 -14.38 -6.63 -3.57
N ASN A 106 -14.51 -7.86 -4.06
CA ASN A 106 -15.80 -8.48 -4.34
C ASN A 106 -16.64 -8.68 -3.06
N ARG A 107 -16.00 -8.98 -1.92
CA ARG A 107 -16.68 -9.12 -0.62
C ARG A 107 -17.21 -7.78 -0.09
N LEU A 108 -16.52 -6.67 -0.37
CA LEU A 108 -16.97 -5.32 -0.02
C LEU A 108 -18.24 -4.94 -0.80
N GLY A 109 -18.26 -5.21 -2.11
CA GLY A 109 -19.41 -4.90 -2.98
C GLY A 109 -20.69 -5.68 -2.64
N MET A 110 -20.57 -6.81 -1.93
CA MET A 110 -21.72 -7.55 -1.42
C MET A 110 -22.33 -6.92 -0.15
N HIS A 111 -21.52 -6.26 0.68
CA HIS A 111 -21.97 -5.58 1.91
C HIS A 111 -22.45 -4.14 1.68
N GLN A 112 -22.06 -3.50 0.57
CA GLN A 112 -22.46 -2.12 0.23
C GLN A 112 -23.79 -2.00 -0.54
N ARG A 113 -24.42 -3.12 -0.92
CA ARG A 113 -25.70 -3.14 -1.66
C ARG A 113 -26.94 -2.98 -0.78
N ASP A 114 -26.78 -2.88 0.53
CA ASP A 114 -27.87 -2.60 1.48
C ASP A 114 -27.95 -1.10 1.80
N VAL A 115 -28.23 -0.27 0.79
CA VAL A 115 -28.69 1.13 0.93
C VAL A 115 -29.77 1.44 -0.08
#